data_AF-U1PQB8-F1
#
_entry.id   AF-U1PQB8-F1
#
_cell.length_a   1.000
_cell.length_b   1.000
_cell.length_c   1.000
_cell.angle_alpha   90.00
_cell.angle_beta   90.00
_cell.angle_gamma   90.00
#
_symmetry.space_group_name_H-M   'P 1'
#
loop_
_entity.id
_entity.type
_entity.pdbx_description
1 polymer ?
#
loop_
_entity_poly.entity_id
_entity_poly.type
_entity_poly.pdbx_seq_one_letter_code
_entity_poly.pdbx_strand_id
1 'polypeptide(L)'
;MDLSPPVLLQLGGVVDSVPTSDTAFVVAGSLTILVLIALSGFFSSSEIAMFSLANHRIDTLVEEGRPGADTVKRLKDNPHRLLVTILVGNNIVNIAMSSIAT
;
A
#
# COMPACT_ATOMS: atom_id res chain seq x y z
N MET A 1 12.99 -41.06 -29.07
CA MET A 1 13.42 -40.99 -27.67
C MET A 1 12.17 -41.15 -26.83
N ASP A 2 11.90 -42.40 -26.46
CA ASP A 2 10.68 -42.84 -25.79
C ASP A 2 10.79 -42.44 -24.31
N LEU A 3 9.99 -41.46 -23.87
CA LEU A 3 9.95 -41.07 -22.47
C LEU A 3 9.16 -42.13 -21.72
N SER A 4 9.86 -43.09 -21.13
CA SER A 4 9.30 -44.17 -20.31
C SER A 4 8.26 -43.64 -19.30
N PRO A 5 7.11 -44.32 -19.10
CA PRO A 5 6.04 -43.91 -18.18
C PRO A 5 6.47 -43.53 -16.75
N PRO A 6 7.54 -44.07 -16.12
CA PRO A 6 7.96 -43.63 -14.78
C PRO A 6 8.41 -42.16 -14.69
N VAL A 7 8.89 -41.56 -15.79
CA VAL A 7 9.39 -40.17 -15.77
C VAL A 7 8.25 -39.16 -15.70
N LEU A 8 7.13 -39.42 -16.39
CA LEU A 8 5.92 -38.59 -16.33
C LEU A 8 5.28 -38.61 -14.93
N LEU A 9 5.38 -39.73 -14.22
CA LEU A 9 4.83 -39.90 -12.87
C LEU A 9 5.68 -39.19 -11.80
N GLN A 10 7.00 -39.06 -12.01
CA GLN A 10 7.88 -38.24 -11.16
C GLN A 10 7.64 -36.74 -11.33
N LEU A 11 7.37 -36.26 -12.55
CA LEU A 11 7.07 -34.84 -12.78
C LEU A 11 5.70 -34.43 -12.21
N GLY A 12 4.68 -35.30 -12.29
CA GLY A 12 3.40 -35.08 -11.61
C GLY A 12 3.52 -35.06 -10.08
N GLY A 13 4.31 -35.98 -9.52
CA GLY A 13 4.56 -36.05 -8.07
C GLY A 13 5.35 -34.85 -7.52
N VAL A 14 6.22 -34.22 -8.31
CA VAL A 14 6.94 -33.00 -7.91
C VAL A 14 6.00 -31.78 -7.87
N VAL A 15 5.06 -31.67 -8.82
CA VAL A 15 4.08 -30.58 -8.85
C VAL A 15 3.05 -30.71 -7.71
N ASP A 16 2.63 -31.94 -7.41
CA ASP A 16 1.75 -32.23 -6.26
C ASP A 16 2.47 -32.21 -4.90
N SER A 17 3.81 -32.21 -4.88
CA SER A 17 4.62 -32.10 -3.65
C SER A 17 4.84 -30.67 -3.18
N VAL A 18 4.45 -29.67 -3.97
CA VAL A 18 4.40 -28.29 -3.50
C VAL A 18 3.22 -28.21 -2.53
N PRO A 19 3.45 -27.94 -1.23
CA PRO A 19 2.36 -27.77 -0.29
C PRO A 19 1.46 -26.65 -0.82
N THR A 20 0.17 -26.91 -1.04
CA THR A 20 -0.81 -25.85 -1.35
C THR A 20 -0.77 -24.72 -0.33
N SER A 21 -0.32 -25.03 0.90
CA SER A 21 0.00 -24.05 1.94
C SER A 21 1.08 -23.05 1.52
N ASP A 22 2.16 -23.48 0.87
CA ASP A 22 3.26 -22.60 0.43
C ASP A 22 2.79 -21.61 -0.64
N THR A 23 1.96 -22.08 -1.58
CA THR A 23 1.35 -21.20 -2.58
C THR A 23 0.38 -20.21 -1.92
N ALA A 24 -0.39 -20.64 -0.92
CA ALA A 24 -1.28 -19.76 -0.17
C ALA A 24 -0.51 -18.68 0.61
N PHE A 25 0.62 -19.02 1.24
CA PHE A 25 1.49 -18.05 1.93
C PHE A 25 2.11 -17.04 0.96
N VAL A 26 2.57 -17.49 -0.21
CA VAL A 26 3.13 -16.60 -1.25
C VAL A 26 2.06 -15.65 -1.78
N VAL A 27 0.84 -16.15 -2.05
CA VAL A 27 -0.28 -15.32 -2.53
C VAL A 27 -0.71 -14.33 -1.45
N ALA A 28 -0.86 -14.77 -0.19
CA ALA A 28 -1.22 -13.90 0.93
C ALA A 28 -0.14 -12.82 1.20
N GLY A 29 1.14 -13.20 1.16
CA GLY A 29 2.27 -12.28 1.29
C GLY A 29 2.32 -11.24 0.16
N SER A 30 2.14 -11.69 -1.09
CA SER A 30 2.11 -10.79 -2.26
C SER A 30 0.94 -9.79 -2.18
N LEU A 31 -0.25 -10.26 -1.79
CA LEU A 31 -1.42 -9.40 -1.61
C LEU A 31 -1.18 -8.37 -0.50
N THR A 32 -0.57 -8.79 0.60
CA THR A 32 -0.22 -7.91 1.73
C THR A 32 0.74 -6.81 1.27
N ILE A 33 1.81 -7.16 0.56
CA ILE A 33 2.77 -6.18 0.03
C ILE A 33 2.08 -5.18 -0.91
N LEU A 34 1.21 -5.65 -1.82
CA LEU A 34 0.46 -4.78 -2.71
C LEU A 34 -0.42 -3.77 -1.96
N VAL A 35 -1.12 -4.22 -0.91
CA VAL A 35 -1.94 -3.35 -0.05
C VAL A 35 -1.06 -2.31 0.65
N LEU A 36 0.10 -2.72 1.17
CA LEU A 36 1.01 -1.82 1.88
C LEU A 36 1.65 -0.78 0.96
N ILE A 37 2.00 -1.16 -0.27
CA ILE A 37 2.46 -0.23 -1.31
C ILE A 37 1.34 0.75 -1.68
N ALA A 38 0.12 0.26 -1.89
CA ALA A 38 -1.02 1.12 -2.19
C ALA A 38 -1.31 2.12 -1.06
N LEU A 39 -1.20 1.67 0.20
CA LEU A 39 -1.38 2.51 1.38
C LEU A 39 -0.29 3.59 1.46
N SER A 40 0.98 3.23 1.26
CA SER A 40 2.11 4.16 1.22
C SER A 40 1.95 5.19 0.09
N GLY A 41 1.55 4.73 -1.10
CA GLY A 41 1.25 5.57 -2.25
C GLY A 41 0.08 6.52 -2.01
N PHE A 42 -0.98 6.07 -1.34
CA PHE A 42 -2.12 6.93 -0.96
C PHE A 42 -1.67 8.08 -0.05
N PHE A 43 -0.88 7.78 0.97
CA PHE A 43 -0.35 8.80 1.87
C PHE A 43 0.59 9.79 1.17
N SER A 44 1.52 9.30 0.33
CA SER A 44 2.42 10.16 -0.46
C SER A 44 1.67 11.00 -1.50
N SER A 45 0.64 10.46 -2.15
CA SER A 45 -0.19 11.22 -3.10
C SER A 45 -1.01 12.32 -2.41
N SER A 46 -1.44 12.09 -1.16
CA SER A 46 -2.17 13.07 -0.36
C SER A 46 -1.30 14.27 0.01
N GLU A 47 0.00 14.07 0.22
CA GLU A 47 0.98 15.15 0.37
C GLU A 47 1.03 16.00 -0.90
N ILE A 48 1.29 15.38 -2.05
CA ILE A 48 1.39 16.09 -3.34
C ILE A 48 0.08 16.84 -3.65
N ALA A 49 -1.08 16.21 -3.43
CA ALA A 49 -2.39 16.84 -3.63
C ALA A 49 -2.59 18.06 -2.71
N MET A 50 -2.23 17.94 -1.42
CA MET A 50 -2.31 19.04 -0.46
C MET A 50 -1.42 20.21 -0.87
N PHE A 51 -0.19 19.94 -1.31
CA PHE A 51 0.77 20.98 -1.72
C PHE A 51 0.44 21.58 -3.10
N SER A 52 -0.13 20.81 -4.02
CA SER A 52 -0.49 21.26 -5.38
C SER A 52 -1.69 22.22 -5.42
N LEU A 53 -2.53 22.27 -4.39
CA LEU A 53 -3.63 23.24 -4.33
C LEU A 53 -3.10 24.68 -4.22
N ALA A 54 -3.80 25.68 -4.72
CA ALA A 54 -3.39 27.08 -4.54
C ALA A 54 -4.09 27.70 -3.32
N ASN A 55 -3.40 28.50 -2.51
CA ASN A 55 -3.97 29.12 -1.30
C ASN A 55 -5.21 29.97 -1.63
N HIS A 56 -5.13 30.82 -2.67
CA HIS A 56 -6.25 31.65 -3.11
C HIS A 56 -7.51 30.84 -3.45
N ARG A 57 -7.33 29.61 -3.95
CA ARG A 57 -8.44 28.72 -4.30
C ARG A 57 -9.07 28.11 -3.06
N ILE A 58 -8.27 27.81 -2.04
CA ILE A 58 -8.78 27.36 -0.74
C ILE A 58 -9.53 28.50 -0.04
N ASP A 59 -9.01 29.73 -0.11
CA ASP A 59 -9.67 30.91 0.43
C ASP A 59 -11.06 31.12 -0.21
N THR A 60 -11.17 30.99 -1.54
CA THR A 60 -12.48 31.07 -2.22
C THR A 60 -13.44 29.96 -1.77
N LEU A 61 -12.96 28.73 -1.60
CA LEU A 61 -13.80 27.62 -1.13
C LEU A 61 -14.30 27.83 0.31
N VAL A 62 -13.51 28.51 1.15
CA VAL A 62 -13.91 28.90 2.52
C VAL A 62 -14.93 30.03 2.48
N GLU A 63 -14.71 31.06 1.65
CA GLU A 63 -15.67 32.15 1.45
C GLU A 63 -17.02 31.66 0.90
N GLU A 64 -17.01 30.67 0.00
CA GLU A 64 -18.19 29.99 -0.52
C GLU A 64 -18.88 29.07 0.52
N GLY A 65 -18.31 28.90 1.71
CA GLY A 65 -18.86 28.06 2.78
C GLY A 65 -18.88 26.57 2.42
N ARG A 66 -17.98 26.10 1.56
CA ARG A 66 -18.00 24.70 1.10
C ARG A 66 -17.63 23.75 2.24
N PRO A 67 -18.34 22.61 2.38
CA PRO A 67 -18.08 21.66 3.46
C PRO A 67 -16.64 21.14 3.38
N GLY A 68 -15.93 21.21 4.50
CA GLY A 68 -14.54 20.77 4.62
C GLY A 68 -13.47 21.77 4.16
N ALA A 69 -13.86 22.93 3.60
CA ALA A 69 -12.90 23.95 3.14
C ALA A 69 -12.03 24.50 4.29
N ASP A 70 -12.62 24.78 5.45
CA ASP A 70 -11.87 25.19 6.66
C ASP A 70 -10.88 24.13 7.13
N THR A 71 -11.25 22.86 7.04
CA THR A 71 -10.37 21.74 7.40
C THR A 71 -9.18 21.68 6.46
N VAL A 72 -9.41 21.79 5.15
CA VAL A 72 -8.34 21.81 4.14
C VAL A 72 -7.43 23.02 4.35
N LYS A 73 -7.99 24.21 4.62
CA LYS A 73 -7.22 25.41 4.94
C LYS A 73 -6.32 25.23 6.16
N ARG A 74 -6.87 24.71 7.26
CA ARG A 74 -6.08 24.43 8.48
C ARG A 74 -4.97 23.39 8.25
N LEU A 75 -5.22 22.38 7.43
CA LEU A 75 -4.21 21.38 7.05
C LEU A 75 -3.11 21.98 6.16
N LYS A 76 -3.49 22.83 5.21
CA LYS A 76 -2.62 23.56 4.30
C LYS A 76 -1.69 24.54 5.03
N ASP A 77 -2.22 25.23 6.04
CA ASP A 77 -1.47 26.21 6.84
C ASP A 77 -0.43 25.55 7.75
N ASN A 78 -0.66 24.29 8.16
CA ASN A 78 0.24 23.54 9.04
C ASN A 78 0.45 22.10 8.54
N PRO A 79 1.15 21.91 7.39
CA PRO A 79 1.31 20.60 6.77
C PRO A 79 2.23 19.67 7.56
N HIS A 80 2.99 20.21 8.53
CA HIS A 80 3.94 19.45 9.34
C HIS A 80 3.28 18.24 10.04
N ARG A 81 2.08 18.41 10.60
CA ARG A 81 1.33 17.30 11.21
C ARG A 81 0.93 16.22 10.20
N LEU A 82 0.64 16.62 8.97
CA LEU A 82 0.29 15.70 7.88
C LEU A 82 1.50 14.83 7.51
N LEU A 83 2.65 15.47 7.30
CA LEU A 83 3.91 14.80 6.97
C LEU A 83 4.35 13.82 8.06
N VAL A 84 4.26 14.23 9.33
CA VAL A 84 4.56 13.35 10.47
C VAL A 84 3.63 12.13 10.48
N THR A 85 2.34 12.32 10.20
CA THR A 85 1.36 11.22 10.17
C THR A 85 1.66 10.24 9.04
N ILE A 86 2.00 10.75 7.85
CA ILE A 86 2.40 9.94 6.68
C ILE A 86 3.66 9.12 7.01
N LEU A 87 4.68 9.76 7.58
CA LEU A 87 5.95 9.12 7.93
C LEU A 87 5.77 8.04 9.01
N VAL A 88 4.96 8.31 10.04
CA VAL A 88 4.64 7.33 11.09
C VAL A 88 3.85 6.16 10.52
N GLY A 89 2.85 6.42 9.67
CA GLY A 89 2.06 5.38 9.01
C GLY A 89 2.92 4.44 8.16
N ASN A 90 3.83 4.99 7.37
CA ASN A 90 4.79 4.20 6.57
C ASN A 90 5.72 3.36 7.46
N ASN A 91 6.21 3.93 8.58
CA ASN A 91 7.04 3.19 9.53
C ASN A 91 6.30 2.01 10.17
N ILE A 92 5.04 2.19 10.57
CA ILE A 92 4.22 1.10 11.13
C ILE A 92 4.05 -0.03 10.11
N VAL A 93 3.75 0.32 8.86
CA VAL A 93 3.65 -0.63 7.75
C VAL A 93 4.94 -1.44 7.55
N ASN A 94 6.09 -0.79 7.56
CA ASN A 94 7.39 -1.46 7.41
C ASN A 94 7.72 -2.39 8.58
N ILE A 95 7.42 -1.96 9.81
CA ILE A 95 7.60 -2.80 11.01
C ILE A 95 6.69 -4.03 10.95
N ALA A 96 5.42 -3.85 10.54
CA ALA A 96 4.48 -4.95 10.37
C ALA A 96 4.97 -5.96 9.30
N MET A 97 5.51 -5.49 8.17
CA MET A 97 6.13 -6.39 7.18
C MET A 97 7.30 -7.17 7.78
N SER A 98 8.22 -6.50 8.46
CA SER A 98 9.40 -7.14 9.07
C SER A 98 8.99 -8.20 10.10
N SER A 99 7.97 -7.91 10.92
CA SER A 99 7.47 -8.82 11.95
C SER A 99 6.68 -10.00 11.41
N ILE A 100 6.11 -9.91 10.21
CA ILE A 100 5.41 -11.02 9.55
C ILE A 100 6.40 -11.87 8.73
N ALA A 101 7.46 -11.26 8.20
CA ALA A 101 8.45 -11.92 7.37
C ALA A 101 9.51 -12.72 8.15
N THR A 102 9.66 -12.47 9.46
CA THR A 102 10.58 -13.19 10.36
C THR A 102 9.82 -14.17 11.23
#